data_AF-A0A971CS97-F1
#
_entry.id   AF-A0A971CS97-F1
#
_cell.length_a   1.000
_cell.length_b   1.000
_cell.length_c   1.000
_cell.angle_alpha   90.00
_cell.angle_beta   90.00
_cell.angle_gamma   90.00
#
_symmetry.space_group_name_H-M   'P 1'
#
loop_
_entity.id
_entity.type
_entity.pdbx_description
1 polymer ?
#
loop_
_entity_poly.entity_id
_entity_poly.type
_entity_poly.pdbx_seq_one_letter_code
_entity_poly.pdbx_strand_id
1 'polypeptide(L)'
;MDVEAAVASWPTWDEMEHTIRSTHDHPMLVQKALEECGAKYISPEELRGRLTRLRDAWPDLKPRLQEQLLPLDELRAMLLEGQCPTEAGDIGLTREQLRESYLAAGQIRRRYTVFDIVQEMGLLHRFVDNLFAPDGYWSQ
;
A
#
# COMPACT_ATOMS: atom_id res chain seq x y z
N MET A 1 3.14 0.82 17.48
CA MET A 1 2.47 -0.20 16.65
C MET A 1 2.03 -1.33 17.55
N ASP A 2 0.79 -1.77 17.43
CA ASP A 2 0.25 -2.93 18.15
C ASP A 2 0.42 -4.17 17.27
N VAL A 3 1.38 -5.04 17.62
CA VAL A 3 1.73 -6.23 16.83
C VAL A 3 0.65 -7.29 16.95
N GLU A 4 0.09 -7.49 18.14
CA GLU A 4 -0.88 -8.56 18.36
C GLU A 4 -2.22 -8.22 17.72
N ALA A 5 -2.64 -6.96 17.73
CA ALA A 5 -3.80 -6.52 16.98
C ALA A 5 -3.65 -6.77 15.47
N ALA A 6 -2.48 -6.45 14.90
CA ALA A 6 -2.21 -6.66 13.48
C ALA A 6 -2.25 -8.16 13.12
N VAL A 7 -1.61 -9.01 13.94
CA VAL A 7 -1.60 -10.47 13.75
C VAL A 7 -3.00 -11.06 13.89
N ALA A 8 -3.79 -10.59 14.86
CA ALA A 8 -5.18 -11.03 15.02
C ALA A 8 -6.08 -10.63 13.84
N SER A 9 -5.77 -9.51 13.18
CA SER A 9 -6.48 -9.04 11.99
C SER A 9 -5.92 -9.58 10.66
N TRP A 10 -4.86 -10.39 10.70
CA TRP A 10 -4.23 -10.90 9.48
C TRP A 10 -5.20 -11.84 8.75
N PRO A 11 -5.58 -11.53 7.50
CA PRO A 11 -6.54 -12.33 6.78
C PRO A 11 -5.98 -13.73 6.50
N THR A 12 -6.86 -14.71 6.50
CA THR A 12 -6.57 -16.03 5.95
C THR A 12 -6.27 -15.93 4.46
N TRP A 13 -5.62 -16.96 3.90
CA TRP A 13 -5.37 -17.00 2.47
C TRP A 13 -6.67 -16.93 1.65
N ASP A 14 -7.73 -17.62 2.09
CA ASP A 14 -9.02 -17.62 1.39
C ASP A 14 -9.65 -16.21 1.34
N GLU A 15 -9.57 -15.44 2.45
CA GLU A 15 -10.03 -14.05 2.50
C GLU A 15 -9.18 -13.12 1.60
N MET A 16 -7.86 -13.33 1.59
CA MET A 16 -6.94 -12.60 0.72
C MET A 16 -7.23 -12.90 -0.76
N GLU A 17 -7.44 -14.17 -1.10
CA GLU A 17 -7.81 -14.63 -2.44
C GLU A 17 -9.14 -14.00 -2.90
N HIS A 18 -10.15 -13.97 -2.03
CA HIS A 18 -11.41 -13.29 -2.31
C HIS A 18 -11.22 -11.80 -2.60
N THR A 19 -10.37 -11.14 -1.81
CA THR A 19 -10.03 -9.72 -2.01
C THR A 19 -9.31 -9.50 -3.34
N ILE A 20 -8.34 -10.34 -3.69
CA ILE A 20 -7.60 -10.25 -4.96
C ILE A 20 -8.55 -10.40 -6.16
N ARG A 21 -9.47 -11.37 -6.09
CA ARG A 21 -10.45 -11.64 -7.15
C ARG A 21 -11.45 -10.49 -7.33
N SER A 22 -11.75 -9.73 -6.28
CA SER A 22 -12.61 -8.54 -6.35
C SER A 22 -11.84 -7.26 -6.70
N THR A 23 -10.51 -7.25 -6.57
CA THR A 23 -9.67 -6.08 -6.89
C THR A 23 -9.42 -5.93 -8.40
N HIS A 24 -9.46 -7.03 -9.17
CA HIS A 24 -9.07 -7.04 -10.57
C HIS A 24 -10.15 -7.63 -11.47
N ASP A 25 -10.56 -6.88 -12.50
CA ASP A 25 -11.58 -7.34 -13.47
C ASP A 25 -11.01 -8.26 -14.56
N HIS A 26 -9.71 -8.11 -14.88
CA HIS A 26 -9.10 -8.84 -16.00
C HIS A 26 -8.56 -10.21 -15.54
N PRO A 27 -8.97 -11.35 -16.15
CA PRO A 27 -8.59 -12.68 -15.70
C PRO A 27 -7.07 -12.91 -15.57
N MET A 28 -6.28 -12.39 -16.52
CA MET A 28 -4.81 -12.48 -16.45
C MET A 28 -4.22 -11.71 -15.26
N LEU A 29 -4.81 -10.58 -14.87
CA LEU A 29 -4.36 -9.81 -13.71
C LEU A 29 -4.73 -10.51 -12.42
N VAL A 30 -5.94 -11.09 -12.33
CA VAL A 30 -6.35 -11.93 -11.20
C VAL A 30 -5.37 -13.07 -11.00
N GLN A 31 -5.08 -13.85 -12.06
CA GLN A 31 -4.13 -14.95 -11.98
C GLN A 31 -2.75 -14.46 -11.50
N LYS A 32 -2.25 -13.37 -12.08
CA LYS A 32 -0.95 -12.83 -11.71
C LYS A 32 -0.91 -12.36 -10.26
N ALA A 33 -1.96 -11.68 -9.80
CA ALA A 33 -2.06 -11.20 -8.43
C ALA A 33 -2.13 -12.35 -7.42
N LEU A 34 -2.84 -13.43 -7.73
CA LEU A 34 -2.85 -14.64 -6.91
C LEU A 34 -1.46 -15.29 -6.81
N GLU A 35 -0.73 -15.39 -7.92
CA GLU A 35 0.65 -15.89 -7.93
C GLU A 35 1.58 -15.03 -7.07
N GLU A 36 1.54 -13.71 -7.26
CA GLU A 36 2.46 -12.79 -6.58
C GLU A 36 2.11 -12.57 -5.10
N CYS A 37 0.82 -12.50 -4.73
CA CYS A 37 0.39 -12.45 -3.34
C CYS A 37 0.59 -13.79 -2.63
N GLY A 38 0.35 -14.91 -3.31
CA GLY A 38 0.55 -16.25 -2.74
C GLY A 38 2.01 -16.50 -2.41
N ALA A 39 2.92 -16.06 -3.27
CA ALA A 39 4.36 -16.11 -3.00
C ALA A 39 4.80 -15.22 -1.83
N LYS A 40 4.04 -14.16 -1.48
CA LYS A 40 4.32 -13.25 -0.38
C LYS A 40 3.62 -13.60 0.92
N TYR A 41 2.55 -14.39 0.85
CA TYR A 41 1.73 -14.72 1.99
C TYR A 41 2.56 -15.46 3.04
N ILE A 42 2.39 -15.05 4.29
CA ILE A 42 3.12 -15.58 5.44
C ILE A 42 2.14 -16.02 6.51
N SER A 43 2.61 -16.91 7.37
CA SER A 43 1.87 -17.31 8.57
C SER A 43 1.73 -16.15 9.58
N PRO A 44 0.71 -16.19 10.45
CA PRO A 44 0.57 -15.24 11.55
C PRO A 44 1.82 -15.15 12.45
N GLU A 45 2.57 -16.25 12.62
CA GLU A 45 3.79 -16.26 13.42
C GLU A 45 4.97 -15.56 12.72
N GLU A 46 5.14 -15.78 11.42
CA GLU A 46 6.12 -15.04 10.63
C GLU A 46 5.81 -13.55 10.59
N LEU A 47 4.51 -13.19 10.49
CA LEU A 47 4.05 -11.81 10.56
C LEU A 47 4.41 -11.18 11.91
N ARG A 48 4.14 -11.86 13.02
CA ARG A 48 4.52 -11.41 14.36
C ARG A 48 6.02 -11.13 14.45
N GLY A 49 6.84 -12.03 13.91
CA GLY A 49 8.29 -11.85 13.84
C GLY A 49 8.71 -10.63 13.02
N ARG A 50 8.14 -10.44 11.83
CA ARG A 50 8.41 -9.27 10.96
C ARG A 50 8.04 -7.96 11.63
N LEU A 51 6.83 -7.85 12.16
CA LEU A 51 6.33 -6.63 12.79
C LEU A 51 7.08 -6.32 14.09
N THR A 52 7.45 -7.34 14.87
CA THR A 52 8.30 -7.16 16.05
C THR A 52 9.66 -6.59 15.66
N ARG A 53 10.31 -7.17 14.66
CA ARG A 53 11.60 -6.65 14.15
C ARG A 53 11.48 -5.22 13.63
N LEU A 54 10.42 -4.91 12.89
CA LEU A 54 10.17 -3.57 12.38
C LEU A 54 9.96 -2.57 13.51
N ARG A 55 9.14 -2.92 14.52
CA ARG A 55 8.92 -2.09 15.72
C ARG A 55 10.23 -1.75 16.40
N ASP A 56 11.07 -2.76 16.63
CA ASP A 56 12.32 -2.61 17.37
C ASP A 56 13.36 -1.80 16.57
N ALA A 57 13.39 -1.95 15.24
CA ALA A 57 14.26 -1.18 14.35
C ALA A 57 13.72 0.22 13.99
N TRP A 58 12.45 0.51 14.29
CA TRP A 58 11.78 1.75 13.84
C TRP A 58 12.44 3.05 14.32
N PRO A 59 12.91 3.16 15.59
CA PRO A 59 13.57 4.39 16.06
C PRO A 59 14.78 4.79 15.21
N ASP A 60 15.53 3.81 14.69
CA ASP A 60 16.70 4.04 13.85
C ASP A 60 16.35 4.14 12.36
N LEU A 61 15.34 3.39 11.91
CA LEU A 61 14.91 3.37 10.52
C LEU A 61 14.20 4.68 10.12
N LYS A 62 13.33 5.21 10.99
CA LYS A 62 12.54 6.41 10.70
C LYS A 62 13.38 7.61 10.27
N PRO A 63 14.40 8.07 11.02
CA PRO A 63 15.18 9.24 10.61
C PRO A 63 15.89 9.02 9.28
N ARG A 64 16.44 7.82 9.04
CA ARG A 64 17.11 7.47 7.77
C ARG A 64 16.16 7.46 6.58
N LEU A 65 14.89 7.11 6.79
CA LEU A 65 13.85 7.24 5.76
C LEU A 65 13.52 8.70 5.50
N GLN A 66 13.39 9.51 6.56
CA GLN A 66 13.08 10.94 6.43
C GLN A 66 14.17 11.71 5.66
N GLU A 67 15.43 11.31 5.77
CA GLU A 67 16.55 11.89 5.01
C GLU A 67 16.49 11.58 3.49
N GLN A 68 15.74 10.56 3.07
CA GLN A 68 15.64 10.12 1.67
C GLN A 68 14.35 10.55 0.98
N LEU A 69 13.36 11.01 1.73
CA LEU A 69 12.04 11.37 1.20
C LEU A 69 11.97 12.86 0.90
N LEU A 70 11.64 13.21 -0.33
CA LEU A 70 11.33 14.58 -0.70
C LEU A 70 9.99 15.01 -0.09
N PRO A 71 9.87 16.25 0.43
CA PRO A 71 8.58 16.84 0.76
C PRO A 71 7.63 16.78 -0.43
N LEU A 72 6.34 16.56 -0.17
CA LEU A 72 5.33 16.39 -1.21
C LEU A 72 5.22 17.61 -2.14
N ASP A 73 5.23 18.81 -1.57
CA ASP A 73 5.14 20.06 -2.34
C ASP A 73 6.34 20.24 -3.28
N GLU A 74 7.53 19.84 -2.83
CA GLU A 74 8.75 19.89 -3.63
C GLU A 74 8.68 18.86 -4.77
N LEU A 75 8.30 17.61 -4.47
CA LEU A 75 8.12 16.58 -5.48
C LEU A 75 7.08 16.99 -6.54
N ARG A 76 5.97 17.61 -6.12
CA ARG A 76 4.93 18.10 -7.02
C ARG A 76 5.46 19.24 -7.92
N ALA A 77 6.19 20.19 -7.35
CA ALA A 77 6.79 21.28 -8.12
C ALA A 77 7.76 20.76 -9.19
N MET A 78 8.61 19.78 -8.85
CA MET A 78 9.53 19.13 -9.80
C MET A 78 8.79 18.44 -10.95
N LEU A 79 7.68 17.75 -10.66
CA LEU A 79 6.86 17.11 -11.71
C LEU A 79 6.22 18.16 -12.63
N LEU A 80 5.70 19.27 -12.08
CA LEU A 80 5.13 20.36 -12.87
C LEU A 80 6.18 21.02 -13.77
N GLU A 81 7.39 21.26 -13.26
CA GLU A 81 8.51 21.80 -14.04
C GLU A 81 8.88 20.88 -15.20
N GLY A 82 8.86 19.56 -14.95
CA GLY A 82 9.06 18.52 -15.98
C GLY A 82 7.87 18.32 -16.92
N GLN A 83 6.78 19.10 -16.78
CA GLN A 83 5.52 18.92 -17.53
C GLN A 83 4.90 17.53 -17.37
N CYS A 84 5.18 16.87 -16.23
CA CYS A 84 4.63 15.57 -15.89
C CYS A 84 3.21 15.71 -15.31
N PRO A 85 2.33 14.72 -15.53
CA PRO A 85 1.06 14.60 -14.83
C PRO A 85 1.21 14.64 -13.32
N THR A 86 0.34 15.37 -12.63
CA THR A 86 0.31 15.45 -11.14
C THR A 86 -1.04 15.08 -10.54
N GLU A 87 -2.08 15.04 -11.37
CA GLU A 87 -3.43 14.61 -10.99
C GLU A 87 -3.86 13.38 -11.78
N ALA A 88 -4.80 12.60 -11.25
CA ALA A 88 -5.36 11.45 -11.94
C ALA A 88 -5.99 11.83 -13.30
N GLY A 89 -6.66 13.00 -13.34
CA GLY A 89 -7.32 13.50 -14.54
C GLY A 89 -6.35 13.80 -15.69
N ASP A 90 -5.11 14.15 -15.40
CA ASP A 90 -4.07 14.46 -16.41
C ASP A 90 -3.74 13.24 -17.29
N ILE A 91 -3.99 12.03 -16.79
CA ILE A 91 -3.81 10.76 -17.51
C ILE A 91 -5.14 10.05 -17.81
N GLY A 92 -6.26 10.76 -17.68
CA GLY A 92 -7.59 10.22 -18.00
C GLY A 92 -8.16 9.26 -16.94
N LEU A 93 -7.69 9.30 -15.70
CA LEU A 93 -8.23 8.52 -14.58
C LEU A 93 -9.12 9.38 -13.67
N THR A 94 -10.14 8.75 -13.11
CA THR A 94 -10.97 9.35 -12.07
C THR A 94 -10.31 9.21 -10.68
N ARG A 95 -10.76 10.02 -9.71
CA ARG A 95 -10.35 9.89 -8.30
C ARG A 95 -10.71 8.52 -7.71
N GLU A 96 -11.85 7.96 -8.12
CA GLU A 96 -12.30 6.63 -7.68
C GLU A 96 -11.35 5.54 -8.19
N GLN A 97 -11.02 5.54 -9.48
CA GLN A 97 -10.03 4.62 -10.05
C GLN A 97 -8.65 4.78 -9.41
N LEU A 98 -8.23 6.01 -9.08
CA LEU A 98 -6.99 6.23 -8.34
C LEU A 98 -7.06 5.59 -6.94
N ARG A 99 -8.17 5.73 -6.22
CA ARG A 99 -8.36 5.11 -4.90
C ARG A 99 -8.26 3.59 -4.96
N GLU A 100 -8.92 2.97 -5.94
CA GLU A 100 -8.84 1.53 -6.20
C GLU A 100 -7.41 1.08 -6.52
N SER A 101 -6.67 1.89 -7.28
CA SER A 101 -5.29 1.58 -7.67
C SER A 101 -4.33 1.43 -6.49
N TYR A 102 -4.55 2.14 -5.37
CA TYR A 102 -3.74 1.97 -4.16
C TYR A 102 -3.85 0.56 -3.57
N LEU A 103 -5.04 -0.05 -3.63
CA LEU A 103 -5.28 -1.41 -3.15
C LEU A 103 -4.69 -2.44 -4.11
N ALA A 104 -4.80 -2.18 -5.42
CA ALA A 104 -4.26 -3.02 -6.47
C ALA A 104 -2.71 -3.01 -6.56
N ALA A 105 -2.07 -1.88 -6.24
CA ALA A 105 -0.64 -1.65 -6.45
C ALA A 105 0.25 -2.69 -5.76
N GLY A 106 -0.14 -3.13 -4.56
CA GLY A 106 0.57 -4.13 -3.78
C GLY A 106 0.40 -5.57 -4.29
N GLN A 107 -0.57 -5.85 -5.16
CA GLN A 107 -0.94 -7.23 -5.52
C GLN A 107 -0.22 -7.76 -6.77
N ILE A 108 0.19 -6.87 -7.68
CA ILE A 108 0.65 -7.26 -9.03
C ILE A 108 2.15 -7.65 -9.13
N ARG A 109 2.93 -7.53 -8.04
CA ARG A 109 4.36 -7.87 -8.02
C ARG A 109 4.81 -8.38 -6.63
N ARG A 110 5.72 -9.36 -6.60
CA ARG A 110 6.36 -9.96 -5.40
C ARG A 110 7.39 -9.08 -4.68
N ARG A 111 7.54 -7.81 -5.06
CA ARG A 111 8.49 -6.91 -4.39
C ARG A 111 7.92 -6.53 -3.04
N TYR A 112 8.76 -6.51 -2.00
CA TYR A 112 8.37 -6.00 -0.69
C TYR A 112 8.58 -4.48 -0.65
N THR A 113 7.52 -3.75 -0.35
CA THR A 113 7.42 -2.28 -0.44
C THR A 113 6.66 -1.72 0.76
N VAL A 114 6.47 -0.39 0.80
CA VAL A 114 5.65 0.26 1.83
C VAL A 114 4.22 -0.28 1.87
N PHE A 115 3.66 -0.71 0.73
CA PHE A 115 2.32 -1.31 0.66
C PHE A 115 2.24 -2.60 1.49
N ASP A 116 3.25 -3.45 1.40
CA ASP A 116 3.30 -4.70 2.17
C ASP A 116 3.39 -4.41 3.66
N ILE A 117 4.21 -3.43 4.06
CA ILE A 117 4.33 -3.00 5.46
C ILE A 117 2.98 -2.52 6.01
N VAL A 118 2.30 -1.60 5.30
CA VAL A 118 1.02 -1.05 5.80
C VAL A 118 -0.12 -2.08 5.75
N GLN A 119 -0.06 -3.05 4.83
CA GLN A 119 -0.98 -4.19 4.80
C GLN A 119 -0.74 -5.13 5.98
N GLU A 120 0.52 -5.51 6.24
CA GLU A 120 0.93 -6.33 7.38
C GLU A 120 0.55 -5.68 8.72
N MET A 121 0.54 -4.35 8.80
CA MET A 121 0.06 -3.60 9.97
C MET A 121 -1.47 -3.47 10.08
N GLY A 122 -2.24 -3.90 9.08
CA GLY A 122 -3.70 -3.69 9.02
C GLY A 122 -4.11 -2.22 8.84
N LEU A 123 -3.23 -1.38 8.27
CA LEU A 123 -3.43 0.07 8.16
C LEU A 123 -3.68 0.56 6.72
N LEU A 124 -3.53 -0.30 5.70
CA LEU A 124 -3.62 0.11 4.29
C LEU A 124 -4.93 0.86 3.99
N HIS A 125 -6.09 0.25 4.27
CA HIS A 125 -7.40 0.86 4.00
C HIS A 125 -7.55 2.20 4.70
N ARG A 126 -7.16 2.29 5.98
CA ARG A 126 -7.23 3.54 6.74
C ARG A 126 -6.36 4.64 6.13
N PHE A 127 -5.14 4.31 5.69
CA PHE A 127 -4.28 5.31 5.06
C PHE A 127 -4.81 5.75 3.71
N VAL A 128 -5.35 4.84 2.91
CA VAL A 128 -6.02 5.19 1.66
C VAL A 128 -7.23 6.07 1.94
N ASP A 129 -8.10 5.71 2.88
CA ASP A 129 -9.27 6.51 3.24
C ASP A 129 -8.88 7.93 3.67
N ASN A 130 -7.83 8.09 4.48
CA ASN A 130 -7.34 9.40 4.89
C ASN A 130 -6.84 10.25 3.71
N LEU A 131 -6.28 9.64 2.64
CA LEU A 131 -5.85 10.40 1.45
C LEU A 131 -7.03 11.02 0.70
N PHE A 132 -8.22 10.41 0.79
CA PHE A 132 -9.45 10.84 0.09
C PHE A 132 -10.51 11.43 1.03
N ALA A 133 -10.23 11.55 2.33
CA ALA A 133 -11.08 12.24 3.30
C ALA A 133 -11.20 13.74 2.96
N PRO A 134 -12.18 14.48 3.49
CA PRO A 134 -12.38 15.91 3.17
C PRO A 134 -11.17 16.83 3.42
N ASP A 135 -10.27 16.45 4.33
CA ASP A 135 -9.00 17.12 4.65
C ASP A 135 -7.77 16.37 4.10
N GLY A 136 -8.00 15.31 3.32
CA GLY A 136 -6.98 14.48 2.69
C GLY A 136 -6.35 15.14 1.46
N TYR A 137 -5.21 14.63 1.02
CA TYR A 137 -4.47 15.20 -0.11
C TYR A 137 -5.27 15.25 -1.41
N TRP A 138 -6.09 14.22 -1.69
CA TRP A 138 -6.90 14.13 -2.90
C TRP A 138 -8.29 14.78 -2.77
N SER A 139 -8.56 15.48 -1.68
CA SER A 139 -9.82 16.23 -1.46
C SER A 139 -9.93 17.51 -2.29
N GLN A 140 -8.80 17.98 -2.82
CA GLN A 140 -8.69 19.18 -3.64
C GLN A 140 -9.00 18.90 -5.11
#